data_AF-A0A438VDE9-F1
#
_entry.id   AF-A0A438VDE9-F1
#
_cell.length_a   1.000
_cell.length_b   1.000
_cell.length_c   1.000
_cell.angle_alpha   90.00
_cell.angle_beta   90.00
_cell.angle_gamma   90.00
#
_symmetry.space_group_name_H-M   'P 1'
#
loop_
_entity.id
_entity.type
_entity.pdbx_description
1 polymer ?
#
loop_
_entity_poly.entity_id
_entity_poly.type
_entity_poly.pdbx_seq_one_letter_code
_entity_poly.pdbx_strand_id
1 'polypeptide(L)' 'LSPEAPVPVLEVKKESKNLGGAANVANNLISLKAKVFLCGVVGDDLEGKHFISALKTRGIDASGVL' A
#
# COMPACT_ATOMS: atom_id res chain seq x y z
N LEU A 1 6.81 -7.00 30.65
CA LEU A 1 7.53 -8.17 30.10
C LEU A 1 6.51 -9.25 29.80
N SER A 2 6.62 -9.96 28.68
CA SER A 2 5.76 -11.13 28.44
C SER A 2 6.06 -12.23 29.49
N PRO A 3 5.04 -12.91 30.05
CA PRO A 3 5.23 -14.04 30.97
C PRO A 3 5.86 -15.28 30.31
N GLU A 4 5.73 -15.40 28.98
CA GLU A 4 6.11 -16.60 28.22
C GLU A 4 7.54 -16.52 27.64
N ALA A 5 8.10 -15.30 27.52
CA ALA A 5 9.48 -15.05 27.11
C ALA A 5 9.88 -13.60 27.47
N PRO A 6 11.18 -13.27 27.65
CA PRO A 6 11.64 -11.94 28.06
C PRO A 6 11.62 -10.93 26.89
N VAL A 7 10.48 -10.81 26.23
CA VAL A 7 10.26 -9.90 25.10
C VAL A 7 9.37 -8.72 25.53
N PRO A 8 9.57 -7.54 24.94
CA PRO A 8 8.67 -6.41 25.12
C PRO A 8 7.28 -6.74 24.54
N VAL A 9 6.23 -6.35 25.24
CA VAL A 9 4.85 -6.40 24.74
C VAL A 9 4.55 -5.08 24.06
N LEU A 10 4.24 -5.11 22.76
CA LEU A 10 3.87 -3.92 21.99
C LEU A 10 2.35 -3.73 21.99
N GLU A 11 1.86 -2.60 22.49
CA GLU A 11 0.46 -2.20 22.36
C GLU A 11 0.27 -1.39 21.08
N VAL A 12 -0.40 -1.96 20.07
CA VAL A 12 -0.69 -1.26 18.81
C VAL A 12 -1.85 -0.30 19.02
N LYS A 13 -1.58 1.01 19.00
CA LYS A 13 -2.61 2.05 19.18
C LYS A 13 -3.29 2.49 17.87
N LYS A 14 -2.59 2.36 16.75
CA LYS A 14 -3.07 2.77 15.44
C LYS A 14 -2.32 2.02 14.35
N GLU A 15 -3.05 1.72 13.28
CA GLU A 15 -2.51 1.20 12.04
C GLU A 15 -2.83 2.16 10.89
N SER A 16 -1.91 2.29 9.95
CA SER A 16 -2.13 3.00 8.69
C SER A 16 -1.48 2.25 7.55
N LYS A 17 -2.14 2.27 6.39
CA LYS A 17 -1.67 1.61 5.18
C LYS A 17 -1.20 2.64 4.18
N ASN A 18 0.01 2.44 3.66
CA ASN A 18 0.62 3.32 2.67
C ASN A 18 1.09 2.50 1.47
N LEU A 19 1.08 3.11 0.29
CA LEU A 19 1.62 2.51 -0.92
C LEU A 19 3.15 2.46 -0.81
N GLY A 20 3.74 1.29 -1.08
CA GLY A 20 5.19 1.07 -1.11
C GLY A 20 5.73 0.81 -2.53
N GLY A 21 7.05 0.71 -2.66
CA GLY A 21 7.72 0.31 -3.90
C GLY A 21 7.35 1.17 -5.11
N ALA A 22 7.01 0.52 -6.23
CA ALA A 22 6.63 1.20 -7.47
C ALA A 22 5.39 2.11 -7.29
N ALA A 23 4.45 1.73 -6.43
CA ALA A 23 3.27 2.55 -6.17
C ALA A 23 3.60 3.84 -5.39
N ASN A 24 4.67 3.85 -4.59
CA ASN A 24 5.15 5.08 -3.97
C ASN A 24 5.78 6.03 -5.01
N VAL A 25 6.51 5.48 -5.98
CA VAL A 25 7.02 6.28 -7.11
C VAL A 25 5.87 6.88 -7.91
N ALA A 26 4.84 6.08 -8.21
CA ALA A 26 3.63 6.57 -8.87
C ALA A 26 2.95 7.68 -8.07
N ASN A 27 2.86 7.53 -6.75
CA ASN A 27 2.30 8.56 -5.86
C ASN A 27 3.09 9.88 -5.92
N ASN A 28 4.42 9.82 -5.97
CA ASN A 28 5.26 11.01 -6.13
C ASN A 28 5.01 11.70 -7.49
N LEU A 29 4.94 10.93 -8.58
CA LEU A 29 4.68 11.48 -9.92
C LEU A 29 3.30 12.13 -10.04
N ILE A 30 2.26 11.53 -9.44
CA ILE A 30 0.92 12.13 -9.37
C ILE A 30 0.97 13.48 -8.63
N SER A 31 1.73 13.60 -7.54
CA SER A 31 1.85 14.87 -6.81
C SER A 31 2.46 16.00 -7.66
N LEU A 32 3.25 15.64 -8.67
CA LEU A 32 3.80 16.54 -9.69
C LEU A 32 2.85 16.77 -10.89
N LYS A 33 1.60 16.30 -10.80
CA LYS A 33 0.56 16.39 -11.84
C LYS A 33 0.87 15.59 -13.11
N ALA A 34 1.76 14.60 -13.02
CA ALA A 34 2.00 13.68 -14.14
C ALA A 34 0.79 12.76 -14.35
N LYS A 35 0.61 12.28 -15.58
CA LYS A 35 -0.28 11.14 -15.85
C LYS A 35 0.50 9.85 -15.59
N VAL A 36 -0.01 9.00 -14.71
CA VAL A 36 0.67 7.79 -14.27
C VAL A 36 -0.20 6.57 -14.51
N PHE A 37 0.38 5.59 -15.17
CA PHE A 37 -0.17 4.25 -15.36
C PHE A 37 0.74 3.25 -14.65
N LEU A 38 0.15 2.40 -13.82
CA LEU A 38 0.87 1.37 -13.07
C LEU A 38 0.50 -0.02 -13.61
N CYS A 39 1.51 -0.86 -13.81
CA CYS A 39 1.34 -2.25 -14.20
C CYS A 39 2.12 -3.18 -13.28
N GLY A 40 1.64 -4.41 -13.13
CA GLY A 40 2.23 -5.40 -12.23
C GLY A 40 1.25 -6.50 -11.87
N VAL A 41 1.62 -7.29 -10.87
CA VAL A 41 0.78 -8.37 -10.33
C VAL A 41 0.57 -8.13 -8.84
N VAL A 42 -0.65 -8.33 -8.37
CA VAL A 42 -0.99 -8.32 -6.93
C VAL A 42 -1.67 -9.64 -6.55
N GLY A 43 -1.69 -9.95 -5.26
CA GLY A 43 -2.43 -11.12 -4.77
C GLY A 43 -3.94 -10.95 -4.95
N ASP A 44 -4.65 -12.02 -5.28
CA ASP A 44 -6.13 -12.04 -5.23
C ASP A 44 -6.61 -12.27 -3.78
N ASP A 45 -6.30 -11.30 -2.93
CA ASP A 45 -6.65 -11.31 -1.53
C ASP A 45 -7.15 -9.93 -1.08
N LEU A 46 -7.43 -9.80 0.22
CA LEU A 46 -7.90 -8.55 0.80
C LEU A 46 -6.87 -7.42 0.65
N GLU A 47 -5.58 -7.73 0.74
CA GLU A 47 -4.51 -6.72 0.64
C GLU A 47 -4.31 -6.27 -0.81
N GLY A 48 -4.43 -7.18 -1.79
CA GLY A 48 -4.50 -6.81 -3.20
C GLY A 48 -5.68 -5.90 -3.51
N LYS A 49 -6.88 -6.20 -2.98
CA LYS A 49 -8.06 -5.33 -3.12
C LYS A 49 -7.85 -3.96 -2.47
N HIS A 50 -7.25 -3.92 -1.27
CA HIS A 50 -6.88 -2.68 -0.60
C HIS A 50 -5.87 -1.87 -1.42
N PHE A 51 -4.88 -2.53 -2.02
CA PHE A 51 -3.87 -1.90 -2.86
C PHE A 51 -4.49 -1.25 -4.11
N ILE A 52 -5.33 -1.98 -4.85
CA ILE A 52 -6.04 -1.45 -6.02
C ILE A 52 -6.93 -0.25 -5.64
N SER A 53 -7.64 -0.34 -4.53
CA SER A 53 -8.45 0.78 -4.01
C SER A 53 -7.59 2.01 -3.65
N ALA A 54 -6.44 1.78 -3.00
CA ALA A 54 -5.50 2.82 -2.64
C ALA A 54 -4.86 3.53 -3.86
N LEU A 55 -4.65 2.81 -4.97
CA LEU A 55 -4.20 3.40 -6.25
C LEU A 55 -5.29 4.28 -6.86
N LYS A 56 -6.52 3.76 -6.98
CA LYS A 56 -7.66 4.47 -7.59
C LYS A 56 -8.00 5.76 -6.86
N THR A 57 -8.01 5.72 -5.52
CA THR A 57 -8.28 6.91 -4.69
C THR A 57 -7.24 8.03 -4.87
N ARG A 58 -6.04 7.70 -5.33
CA ARG A 58 -4.97 8.66 -5.63
C ARG A 58 -4.93 9.08 -7.11
N GLY A 59 -5.84 8.58 -7.94
CA GLY A 59 -5.86 8.89 -9.37
C GLY A 59 -4.76 8.20 -10.17
N ILE A 60 -4.17 7.11 -9.65
CA ILE A 60 -3.23 6.26 -10.40
C ILE A 60 -4.05 5.26 -11.21
N ASP A 61 -3.81 5.20 -12.52
CA ASP A 61 -4.44 4.18 -13.37
C ASP A 61 -3.84 2.81 -13.06
N ALA A 62 -4.71 1.88 -12.63
CA ALA A 62 -4.36 0.53 -12.22
C ALA A 62 -4.87 -0.53 -13.20
N SER A 63 -5.29 -0.16 -14.41
CA SER A 63 -5.81 -1.11 -15.40
C SER A 63 -4.75 -2.08 -15.95
N GLY A 64 -3.46 -1.79 -15.74
CA GLY A 64 -2.35 -2.70 -16.02
C GLY A 64 -1.96 -3.62 -14.86
N VAL A 65 -2.67 -3.56 -13.73
CA VAL A 65 -2.40 -4.42 -12.57
C VAL A 65 -3.31 -5.65 -12.64
N LEU A 66 -2.69 -6.83 -12.61
CA LEU A 66 -3.33 -8.15 -12.65
C LEU A 66 -3.50 -8.72 -11.25
#